data_AF-S8CHC2-F1
#
_entry.id   AF-S8CHC2-F1
#
_cell.length_a   1.000
_cell.length_b   1.000
_cell.length_c   1.000
_cell.angle_alpha   90.00
_cell.angle_beta   90.00
_cell.angle_gamma   90.00
#
_symmetry.space_group_name_H-M   'P 1'
#
loop_
_entity.id
_entity.type
_entity.pdbx_description
1 polymer ?
#
loop_
_entity_poly.entity_id
_entity_poly.type
_entity_poly.pdbx_seq_one_letter_code
_entity_poly.pdbx_strand_id
1 'polypeptide(L)'
;VAFLRMLSSLACNHEGASKVFELLDGKHFGTISWTAMFDCLSIYEERNKQSLQIPSALLPEFQQGDAKALMGYLNVLKQVIESGNPYQRKSWFPDIEPLFKLLSYENVPPYLKGALRDAISVFVAVSPVMKDTIWRYLEQYDLPIIVGPNDVLNNHVVDTQVYDMRYELNEIEARTEQYPSTISFVNLVNTLIAEEREVADRGRRFIGIFRFICDHVFGPFRQRAYTDPSEKWQLVVGCLKHLQMMLSICSVFEDDAVVDKSQTSTLGSSSSTITQLPILEIMKDFMSGKTLYRNVMSILLTGVNSLIIKRTNQTYGLLIEKAVLLSLEIIILVMEKDFILSDLWRPLYQPLDVILSQDHNQIVTLLEYVKYDFQPRIQLCSIKILKILRHFFLSERIIGLPQLLLKTNYASGLIEDYAACLELRSEECQVIEDSSMDSGVLIMQV
;
A
#
# COMPACT_ATOMS: atom_id res chain seq x y z
N VAL A 1 3.25 -30.60 5.94
CA VAL A 1 2.55 -29.35 6.35
C VAL A 1 2.50 -29.16 7.85
N ALA A 2 1.91 -30.06 8.65
CA ALA A 2 1.79 -29.88 10.11
C ALA A 2 3.15 -29.69 10.83
N PHE A 3 4.15 -30.50 10.44
CA PHE A 3 5.51 -30.36 10.95
C PHE A 3 6.13 -28.98 10.65
N LEU A 4 5.98 -28.46 9.43
CA LEU A 4 6.47 -27.13 9.05
C LEU A 4 5.78 -26.02 9.84
N ARG A 5 4.46 -26.15 10.10
CA ARG A 5 3.76 -25.20 10.98
C ARG A 5 4.33 -25.19 12.40
N MET A 6 4.61 -26.36 12.96
CA MET A 6 5.28 -26.47 14.26
C MET A 6 6.65 -25.76 14.24
N LEU A 7 7.47 -25.97 13.21
CA LEU A 7 8.76 -25.30 13.08
C LEU A 7 8.63 -23.77 12.99
N SER A 8 7.64 -23.27 12.25
CA SER A 8 7.35 -21.83 12.20
C SER A 8 7.02 -21.29 13.59
N SER A 9 6.15 -21.97 14.35
CA SER A 9 5.85 -21.55 15.74
C SER A 9 7.07 -21.57 16.68
N LEU A 10 8.02 -22.49 16.47
CA LEU A 10 9.26 -22.57 17.26
C LEU A 10 10.28 -21.48 16.90
N ALA A 11 10.22 -20.94 15.68
CA ALA A 11 11.08 -19.86 15.19
C ALA A 11 10.60 -18.46 15.64
N CYS A 12 10.05 -18.32 16.84
CA CYS A 12 9.45 -17.06 17.32
C CYS A 12 10.45 -16.10 18.01
N ASN A 13 11.72 -16.49 18.14
CA ASN A 13 12.78 -15.68 18.73
C ASN A 13 14.14 -16.01 18.06
N HIS A 14 15.19 -15.24 18.39
CA HIS A 14 16.51 -15.38 17.76
C HIS A 14 17.11 -16.79 17.88
N GLU A 15 17.03 -17.42 19.05
CA GLU A 15 17.58 -18.76 19.27
C GLU A 15 16.77 -19.82 18.52
N GLY A 16 15.44 -19.76 18.63
CA GLY A 16 14.53 -20.66 17.93
C GLY A 16 14.69 -20.58 16.41
N ALA A 17 14.84 -19.37 15.86
CA ALA A 17 15.10 -19.17 14.44
C ALA A 17 16.43 -19.79 13.99
N SER A 18 17.52 -19.59 14.75
CA SER A 18 18.82 -20.22 14.45
C SER A 18 18.72 -21.74 14.50
N LYS A 19 18.03 -22.31 15.50
CA LYS A 19 17.88 -23.76 15.62
C LYS A 19 17.01 -24.37 14.53
N VAL A 20 15.92 -23.72 14.15
CA VAL A 20 15.09 -24.16 13.03
C VAL A 20 15.86 -24.06 11.70
N PHE A 21 16.65 -22.98 11.52
CA PHE A 21 17.54 -22.85 10.37
C PHE A 21 18.54 -24.01 10.30
N GLU A 22 19.31 -24.24 11.37
CA GLU A 22 20.29 -25.34 11.48
C GLU A 22 19.64 -26.72 11.25
N LEU A 23 18.43 -26.92 11.77
CA LEU A 23 17.70 -28.19 11.66
C LEU A 23 17.36 -28.54 10.21
N LEU A 24 16.95 -27.55 9.43
CA LEU A 24 16.54 -27.70 8.03
C LEU A 24 17.72 -27.58 7.05
N ASP A 25 18.83 -26.99 7.48
CA ASP A 25 20.11 -26.99 6.75
C ASP A 25 20.85 -28.32 6.92
N GLY A 26 20.70 -28.96 8.08
CA GLY A 26 21.24 -30.27 8.37
C GLY A 26 20.59 -31.41 7.58
N LYS A 27 21.33 -32.50 7.35
CA LYS A 27 20.83 -33.71 6.65
C LYS A 27 20.00 -34.65 7.55
N HIS A 28 19.55 -34.18 8.72
CA HIS A 28 18.92 -35.04 9.73
C HIS A 28 17.53 -35.55 9.32
N PHE A 29 16.79 -34.75 8.53
CA PHE A 29 15.52 -35.15 7.95
C PHE A 29 15.69 -35.28 6.44
N GLY A 30 16.17 -36.43 5.96
CA GLY A 30 16.58 -36.64 4.55
C GLY A 30 15.52 -36.35 3.46
N THR A 31 14.29 -35.99 3.82
CA THR A 31 13.22 -35.54 2.92
C THR A 31 12.69 -34.13 3.23
N ILE A 32 13.06 -33.51 4.37
CA ILE A 32 12.59 -32.20 4.78
C ILE A 32 13.80 -31.30 5.08
N SER A 33 14.18 -30.47 4.11
CA SER A 33 15.34 -29.58 4.20
C SER A 33 15.13 -28.31 3.36
N TRP A 34 15.98 -27.30 3.56
CA TRP A 34 16.01 -26.13 2.67
C TRP A 34 16.30 -26.52 1.23
N THR A 35 17.24 -27.44 1.02
CA THR A 35 17.57 -27.96 -0.32
C THR A 35 16.34 -28.57 -0.98
N ALA A 36 15.57 -29.39 -0.28
CA ALA A 36 14.34 -29.99 -0.84
C ALA A 36 13.32 -28.93 -1.26
N MET A 37 13.20 -27.81 -0.55
CA MET A 37 12.33 -26.70 -0.93
C MET A 37 12.83 -26.04 -2.24
N PHE A 38 14.11 -25.66 -2.30
CA PHE A 38 14.69 -25.00 -3.47
C PHE A 38 14.77 -25.91 -4.71
N ASP A 39 15.03 -27.20 -4.51
CA ASP A 39 14.98 -28.22 -5.57
C ASP A 39 13.56 -28.33 -6.13
N CYS A 40 12.54 -28.31 -5.27
CA CYS A 40 11.13 -28.34 -5.70
C CYS A 40 10.78 -27.12 -6.56
N LEU A 41 11.19 -25.91 -6.17
CA LEU A 41 10.99 -24.70 -6.99
C LEU A 41 11.66 -24.84 -8.36
N SER A 42 12.89 -25.36 -8.39
CA SER A 42 13.68 -25.54 -9.62
C SER A 42 13.05 -26.58 -10.55
N ILE A 43 12.55 -27.70 -10.02
CA ILE A 43 11.85 -28.73 -10.80
C ILE A 43 10.61 -28.15 -11.49
N TYR A 44 9.81 -27.35 -10.77
CA TYR A 44 8.62 -26.72 -11.35
C TYR A 44 8.98 -25.66 -12.39
N GLU A 45 10.03 -24.87 -12.16
CA GLU A 45 10.56 -23.91 -13.14
C GLU A 45 10.98 -24.64 -14.43
N GLU A 46 11.80 -25.69 -14.32
CA GLU A 46 12.28 -26.46 -15.48
C GLU A 46 11.13 -27.09 -16.25
N ARG A 47 10.15 -27.67 -15.56
CA ARG A 47 8.97 -28.27 -16.17
C ARG A 47 8.17 -27.23 -16.97
N ASN A 48 7.97 -26.03 -16.40
CA ASN A 48 7.29 -24.95 -17.08
C ASN A 48 8.08 -24.44 -18.30
N LYS A 49 9.41 -24.30 -18.18
CA LYS A 49 10.28 -23.94 -19.31
C LYS A 49 10.21 -24.95 -20.46
N GLN A 50 10.24 -26.24 -20.14
CA GLN A 50 10.12 -27.31 -21.14
C GLN A 50 8.77 -27.25 -21.86
N SER A 51 7.67 -27.00 -21.14
CA SER A 51 6.35 -26.85 -21.75
C SER A 51 6.27 -25.65 -22.70
N LEU A 52 6.87 -24.51 -22.35
CA LEU A 52 6.88 -23.32 -23.23
C LEU A 52 7.69 -23.51 -24.52
N GLN A 53 8.61 -24.47 -24.57
CA GLN A 53 9.38 -24.80 -25.77
C GLN A 53 8.57 -25.61 -26.79
N ILE A 54 7.45 -26.23 -26.37
CA ILE A 54 6.62 -27.07 -27.23
C ILE A 54 5.42 -26.23 -27.72
N PRO A 55 5.30 -25.95 -29.03
CA PRO A 55 4.19 -25.17 -29.56
C PRO A 55 2.84 -25.81 -29.21
N SER A 56 1.91 -25.01 -28.69
CA SER A 56 0.56 -25.45 -28.24
C SER A 56 0.53 -26.40 -27.03
N ALA A 57 1.64 -26.62 -26.34
CA ALA A 57 1.61 -27.35 -25.07
C ALA A 57 0.99 -26.47 -23.98
N LEU A 58 0.04 -27.03 -23.25
CA LEU A 58 -0.51 -26.40 -22.05
C LEU A 58 0.53 -26.47 -20.92
N LEU A 59 0.56 -25.43 -20.09
CA LEU A 59 1.34 -25.46 -18.86
C LEU A 59 0.83 -26.60 -17.97
N PRO A 60 1.73 -27.35 -17.31
CA PRO A 60 1.35 -28.48 -16.48
C PRO A 60 0.55 -27.99 -15.27
N GLU A 61 -0.42 -28.77 -14.81
CA GLU A 61 -1.12 -28.43 -13.57
C GLU A 61 -0.17 -28.49 -12.36
N PHE A 62 -0.20 -27.44 -11.55
CA PHE A 62 0.57 -27.37 -10.31
C PHE A 62 -0.11 -28.24 -9.23
N GLN A 63 0.58 -29.26 -8.73
CA GLN A 63 -0.01 -30.20 -7.80
C GLN A 63 -0.38 -29.50 -6.47
N GLN A 64 -1.63 -29.66 -6.04
CA GLN A 64 -2.13 -28.97 -4.84
C GLN A 64 -1.36 -29.38 -3.56
N GLY A 65 -0.93 -30.65 -3.48
CA GLY A 65 -0.11 -31.15 -2.37
C GLY A 65 1.23 -30.42 -2.26
N ASP A 66 1.90 -30.25 -3.40
CA ASP A 66 3.19 -29.57 -3.49
C ASP A 66 3.05 -28.08 -3.19
N ALA A 67 2.01 -27.43 -3.72
CA ALA A 67 1.74 -26.01 -3.43
C ALA A 67 1.53 -25.76 -1.93
N LYS A 68 0.77 -26.64 -1.25
CA LYS A 68 0.56 -26.55 0.21
C LYS A 68 1.85 -26.86 1.00
N ALA A 69 2.68 -27.78 0.52
CA ALA A 69 3.96 -28.08 1.14
C ALA A 69 4.93 -26.89 1.01
N LEU A 70 5.07 -26.33 -0.19
CA LEU A 70 5.88 -25.14 -0.48
C LEU A 70 5.42 -23.94 0.35
N MET A 71 4.12 -23.65 0.40
CA MET A 71 3.60 -22.60 1.29
C MET A 71 4.01 -22.85 2.76
N GLY A 72 3.96 -24.10 3.23
CA GLY A 72 4.44 -24.48 4.55
C GLY A 72 5.91 -24.11 4.77
N TYR A 73 6.78 -24.39 3.79
CA TYR A 73 8.20 -24.03 3.86
C TYR A 73 8.41 -22.52 3.82
N LEU A 74 7.71 -21.81 2.94
CA LEU A 74 7.80 -20.36 2.79
C LEU A 74 7.41 -19.64 4.08
N ASN A 75 6.42 -20.16 4.82
CA ASN A 75 6.06 -19.64 6.14
C ASN A 75 7.17 -19.87 7.19
N VAL A 76 7.85 -21.02 7.17
CA VAL A 76 9.00 -21.25 8.05
C VAL A 76 10.15 -20.32 7.67
N LEU A 77 10.45 -20.20 6.38
CA LEU A 77 11.50 -19.34 5.86
C LEU A 77 11.28 -17.88 6.26
N LYS A 78 10.06 -17.37 6.04
CA LYS A 78 9.64 -16.04 6.45
C LYS A 78 9.91 -15.82 7.94
N GLN A 79 9.40 -16.71 8.78
CA GLN A 79 9.50 -16.62 10.23
C GLN A 79 10.94 -16.70 10.74
N VAL A 80 11.75 -17.59 10.16
CA VAL A 80 13.18 -17.73 10.48
C VAL A 80 13.94 -16.45 10.16
N ILE A 81 13.67 -15.79 9.03
CA ILE A 81 14.36 -14.56 8.65
C ILE A 81 13.90 -13.36 9.46
N GLU A 82 12.60 -13.23 9.72
CA GLU A 82 12.04 -12.18 10.58
C GLU A 82 12.58 -12.24 12.01
N SER A 83 12.60 -13.43 12.59
CA SER A 83 13.03 -13.63 13.99
C SER A 83 14.52 -13.91 14.13
N GLY A 84 15.25 -14.10 13.03
CA GLY A 84 16.66 -14.44 13.02
C GLY A 84 17.55 -13.34 13.61
N ASN A 85 18.69 -13.74 14.19
CA ASN A 85 19.68 -12.78 14.66
C ASN A 85 20.19 -11.91 13.47
N PRO A 86 20.18 -10.57 13.56
CA PRO A 86 20.55 -9.69 12.45
C PRO A 86 21.96 -9.90 11.87
N TYR A 87 22.89 -10.44 12.65
CA TYR A 87 24.24 -10.74 12.20
C TYR A 87 24.30 -12.08 11.44
N GLN A 88 23.64 -13.11 11.98
CA GLN A 88 23.67 -14.46 11.40
C GLN A 88 22.83 -14.56 10.13
N ARG A 89 21.63 -13.95 10.11
CA ARG A 89 20.68 -14.11 9.00
C ARG A 89 21.17 -13.61 7.65
N LYS A 90 22.21 -12.77 7.64
CA LYS A 90 22.86 -12.26 6.42
C LYS A 90 23.55 -13.35 5.60
N SER A 91 23.98 -14.45 6.23
CA SER A 91 24.69 -15.54 5.54
C SER A 91 23.83 -16.79 5.32
N TRP A 92 22.59 -16.82 5.80
CA TRP A 92 21.74 -18.02 5.76
C TRP A 92 21.23 -18.38 4.36
N PHE A 93 20.78 -17.38 3.59
CA PHE A 93 20.28 -17.59 2.23
C PHE A 93 20.95 -16.59 1.29
N PRO A 94 22.15 -16.91 0.77
CA PRO A 94 22.88 -16.02 -0.13
C PRO A 94 22.26 -15.92 -1.52
N ASP A 95 21.54 -16.96 -1.96
CA ASP A 95 20.78 -16.99 -3.21
C ASP A 95 19.28 -17.12 -2.93
N ILE A 96 18.52 -16.10 -3.34
CA ILE A 96 17.06 -16.05 -3.22
C ILE A 96 16.37 -16.03 -4.58
N GLU A 97 17.11 -16.10 -5.69
CA GLU A 97 16.57 -16.07 -7.05
C GLU A 97 15.49 -17.14 -7.32
N PRO A 98 15.63 -18.40 -6.82
CA PRO A 98 14.59 -19.41 -6.98
C PRO A 98 13.19 -19.00 -6.49
N LEU A 99 13.08 -18.07 -5.53
CA LEU A 99 11.80 -17.60 -5.02
C LEU A 99 11.02 -16.76 -6.07
N PHE A 100 11.71 -16.19 -7.06
CA PHE A 100 11.12 -15.34 -8.08
C PHE A 100 10.71 -16.10 -9.34
N LYS A 101 11.41 -17.19 -9.63
CA LYS A 101 11.32 -17.92 -10.90
C LYS A 101 9.93 -18.49 -11.19
N LEU A 102 9.08 -18.70 -10.18
CA LEU A 102 7.72 -19.17 -10.37
C LEU A 102 6.66 -18.05 -10.55
N LEU A 103 7.02 -16.78 -10.32
CA LEU A 103 6.06 -15.67 -10.29
C LEU A 103 5.46 -15.36 -11.68
N SER A 104 6.21 -15.59 -12.75
CA SER A 104 5.81 -15.29 -14.13
C SER A 104 4.91 -16.33 -14.79
N TYR A 105 4.60 -17.46 -14.13
CA TYR A 105 3.83 -18.54 -14.75
C TYR A 105 2.36 -18.54 -14.33
N GLU A 106 1.45 -18.57 -15.30
CA GLU A 106 -0.02 -18.58 -15.07
C GLU A 106 -0.52 -19.80 -14.29
N ASN A 107 0.12 -20.96 -14.45
CA ASN A 107 -0.31 -22.21 -13.79
C ASN A 107 0.01 -22.26 -12.28
N VAL A 108 0.80 -21.32 -11.77
CA VAL A 108 1.15 -21.27 -10.34
C VAL A 108 0.00 -20.61 -9.57
N PRO A 109 -0.57 -21.28 -8.54
CA PRO A 109 -1.74 -20.74 -7.84
C PRO A 109 -1.49 -19.36 -7.22
N PRO A 110 -2.48 -18.42 -7.27
CA PRO A 110 -2.32 -17.07 -6.74
C PRO A 110 -1.87 -17.02 -5.27
N TYR A 111 -2.40 -17.91 -4.43
CA TYR A 111 -2.00 -17.99 -3.01
C TYR A 111 -0.53 -18.38 -2.82
N LEU A 112 0.05 -19.18 -3.74
CA LEU A 112 1.44 -19.61 -3.67
C LEU A 112 2.36 -18.48 -4.12
N LYS A 113 1.97 -17.74 -5.16
CA LYS A 113 2.63 -16.48 -5.53
C LYS A 113 2.59 -15.47 -4.39
N GLY A 114 1.44 -15.39 -3.72
CA GLY A 114 1.25 -14.71 -2.43
C GLY A 114 2.34 -15.03 -1.42
N ALA A 115 2.46 -16.32 -1.09
CA ALA A 115 3.43 -16.82 -0.13
C ALA A 115 4.90 -16.59 -0.56
N LEU A 116 5.20 -16.70 -1.86
CA LEU A 116 6.55 -16.42 -2.39
C LEU A 116 6.93 -14.96 -2.16
N ARG A 117 6.05 -14.01 -2.52
CA ARG A 117 6.31 -12.57 -2.33
C ARG A 117 6.37 -12.19 -0.85
N ASP A 118 5.52 -12.78 0.00
CA ASP A 118 5.58 -12.58 1.44
C ASP A 118 6.92 -13.09 2.02
N ALA A 119 7.42 -14.24 1.56
CA ALA A 119 8.73 -14.76 1.95
C ALA A 119 9.89 -13.89 1.41
N ILE A 120 9.77 -13.34 0.20
CA ILE A 120 10.75 -12.38 -0.35
C ILE A 120 10.79 -11.09 0.49
N SER A 121 9.63 -10.60 0.95
CA SER A 121 9.52 -9.30 1.62
C SER A 121 10.39 -9.17 2.88
N VAL A 122 10.63 -10.28 3.60
CA VAL A 122 11.41 -10.25 4.84
C VAL A 122 12.92 -10.15 4.60
N PHE A 123 13.38 -10.45 3.38
CA PHE A 123 14.77 -10.27 2.99
C PHE A 123 15.14 -8.80 2.73
N VAL A 124 14.16 -7.94 2.46
CA VAL A 124 14.39 -6.52 2.16
C VAL A 124 15.19 -5.84 3.28
N ALA A 125 14.84 -6.11 4.54
CA ALA A 125 15.50 -5.53 5.71
C ALA A 125 16.77 -6.28 6.17
N VAL A 126 17.24 -7.30 5.43
CA VAL A 126 18.46 -8.05 5.79
C VAL A 126 19.71 -7.24 5.50
N SER A 127 19.78 -6.60 4.33
CA SER A 127 20.86 -5.68 3.96
C SER A 127 20.47 -4.80 2.76
N PRO A 128 21.11 -3.62 2.57
CA PRO A 128 20.88 -2.80 1.38
C PRO A 128 21.17 -3.54 0.06
N VAL A 129 22.23 -4.34 0.02
CA VAL A 129 22.59 -5.16 -1.15
C VAL A 129 21.49 -6.16 -1.49
N MET A 130 20.89 -6.77 -0.47
CA MET A 130 19.76 -7.71 -0.65
C MET A 130 18.53 -6.98 -1.19
N LYS A 131 18.19 -5.80 -0.66
CA LYS A 131 17.11 -4.94 -1.20
C LYS A 131 17.32 -4.65 -2.69
N ASP A 132 18.52 -4.21 -3.09
CA ASP A 132 18.81 -3.89 -4.49
C ASP A 132 18.76 -5.14 -5.40
N THR A 133 19.17 -6.29 -4.86
CA THR A 133 19.06 -7.58 -5.54
C THR A 133 17.59 -7.98 -5.75
N ILE A 134 16.74 -7.77 -4.74
CA ILE A 134 15.29 -8.03 -4.83
C ILE A 134 14.66 -7.11 -5.89
N TRP A 135 15.04 -5.83 -5.95
CA TRP A 135 14.58 -4.93 -7.01
C TRP A 135 14.89 -5.46 -8.41
N ARG A 136 16.15 -5.84 -8.65
CA ARG A 136 16.56 -6.42 -9.94
C ARG A 136 15.77 -7.68 -10.29
N TYR A 137 15.54 -8.57 -9.33
CA TYR A 137 14.76 -9.78 -9.57
C TYR A 137 13.27 -9.50 -9.78
N LEU A 138 12.71 -8.51 -9.08
CA LEU A 138 11.33 -8.09 -9.28
C LEU A 138 11.12 -7.55 -10.71
N GLU A 139 12.06 -6.72 -11.19
CA GLU A 139 12.07 -6.22 -12.58
C GLU A 139 12.19 -7.34 -13.61
N GLN A 140 13.05 -8.33 -13.33
CA GLN A 140 13.31 -9.45 -14.23
C GLN A 140 12.16 -10.46 -14.31
N TYR A 141 11.50 -10.75 -13.18
CA TYR A 141 10.60 -11.91 -13.05
C TYR A 141 9.13 -11.55 -12.82
N ASP A 142 8.81 -10.38 -12.25
CA ASP A 142 7.47 -10.07 -11.73
C ASP A 142 6.84 -8.79 -12.31
N LEU A 143 7.67 -7.87 -12.84
CA LEU A 143 7.27 -6.59 -13.42
C LEU A 143 7.34 -6.43 -14.97
N PRO A 144 7.64 -7.42 -15.84
CA PRO A 144 8.01 -7.16 -17.24
C PRO A 144 7.10 -6.29 -18.12
N ILE A 145 5.90 -5.88 -17.68
CA ILE A 145 4.94 -5.07 -18.46
C ILE A 145 4.31 -3.91 -17.68
N ILE A 146 4.65 -3.76 -16.39
CA ILE A 146 4.25 -2.55 -15.67
C ILE A 146 5.01 -1.32 -16.23
N VAL A 147 6.03 -1.56 -17.07
CA VAL A 147 6.72 -0.57 -17.90
C VAL A 147 6.19 -0.64 -19.35
N GLY A 148 5.16 0.16 -19.67
CA GLY A 148 4.78 0.47 -21.06
C GLY A 148 3.42 1.17 -21.18
N PRO A 149 3.34 2.29 -21.93
CA PRO A 149 3.36 2.15 -23.38
C PRO A 149 4.28 3.18 -24.05
N ASN A 150 5.30 2.72 -24.78
CA ASN A 150 5.91 3.34 -25.98
C ASN A 150 7.20 2.60 -26.35
N ASP A 151 7.08 1.43 -26.97
CA ASP A 151 8.10 0.95 -27.93
C ASP A 151 7.43 0.93 -29.32
N VAL A 152 7.15 2.13 -29.83
CA VAL A 152 6.68 2.36 -31.21
C VAL A 152 7.88 2.41 -32.14
N LEU A 153 8.65 1.32 -32.21
CA LEU A 153 9.60 1.17 -33.30
C LEU A 153 9.62 -0.19 -34.00
N ASN A 154 8.72 -1.12 -33.67
CA ASN A 154 8.50 -2.29 -34.51
C ASN A 154 7.01 -2.56 -34.73
N ASN A 155 6.58 -2.36 -35.97
CA ASN A 155 5.25 -2.63 -36.52
C ASN A 155 4.90 -4.13 -36.56
N HIS A 156 4.95 -4.81 -35.41
CA HIS A 156 4.38 -6.15 -35.25
C HIS A 156 3.66 -6.23 -33.91
N VAL A 157 2.41 -5.75 -33.90
CA VAL A 157 1.44 -6.10 -32.85
C VAL A 157 1.07 -7.56 -33.05
N VAL A 158 1.91 -8.44 -32.51
CA VAL A 158 1.49 -9.80 -32.19
C VAL A 158 0.80 -9.68 -30.84
N ASP A 159 -0.51 -9.94 -30.85
CA ASP A 159 -1.42 -10.01 -29.71
C ASP A 159 -1.04 -11.20 -28.79
N THR A 160 0.22 -11.20 -28.33
CA THR A 160 0.71 -12.19 -27.38
C THR A 160 0.12 -11.74 -26.05
N GLN A 161 -0.89 -12.46 -25.54
CA GLN A 161 -1.39 -12.23 -24.18
C GLN A 161 -0.20 -12.36 -23.23
N VAL A 162 0.31 -11.23 -22.77
CA VAL A 162 1.47 -11.23 -21.91
C VAL A 162 0.98 -11.30 -20.46
N TYR A 163 1.44 -12.32 -19.75
CA TYR A 163 1.05 -12.57 -18.38
C TYR A 163 1.76 -11.58 -17.43
N ASP A 164 1.01 -10.62 -16.88
CA ASP A 164 1.49 -9.63 -15.89
C ASP A 164 0.56 -9.53 -14.68
N MET A 165 0.87 -8.62 -13.75
CA MET A 165 0.03 -8.35 -12.59
C MET A 165 -1.37 -7.80 -12.94
N ARG A 166 -1.58 -7.22 -14.13
CA ARG A 166 -2.92 -6.80 -14.58
C ARG A 166 -3.73 -8.00 -15.03
N TYR A 167 -3.13 -8.92 -15.76
CA TYR A 167 -3.74 -10.18 -16.15
C TYR A 167 -4.02 -11.05 -14.91
N GLU A 168 -3.04 -11.19 -14.00
CA GLU A 168 -3.23 -11.89 -12.73
C GLU A 168 -4.43 -11.34 -11.95
N LEU A 169 -4.51 -10.02 -11.78
CA LEU A 169 -5.61 -9.38 -11.04
C LEU A 169 -6.98 -9.56 -11.71
N ASN A 170 -7.07 -9.31 -13.03
CA ASN A 170 -8.35 -9.19 -13.72
C ASN A 170 -8.86 -10.52 -14.31
N GLU A 171 -7.95 -11.43 -14.68
CA GLU A 171 -8.30 -12.70 -15.32
C GLU A 171 -8.14 -13.90 -14.40
N ILE A 172 -7.20 -13.89 -13.45
CA ILE A 172 -6.97 -15.04 -12.56
C ILE A 172 -7.71 -14.83 -11.24
N GLU A 173 -7.32 -13.82 -10.47
CA GLU A 173 -7.83 -13.57 -9.12
C GLU A 173 -9.30 -13.16 -9.10
N ALA A 174 -9.74 -12.37 -10.10
CA ALA A 174 -11.13 -11.96 -10.22
C ALA A 174 -12.09 -13.13 -10.47
N ARG A 175 -11.66 -14.23 -11.11
CA ARG A 175 -12.51 -15.42 -11.35
C ARG A 175 -12.87 -16.13 -10.04
N THR A 176 -11.94 -16.11 -9.08
CA THR A 176 -12.11 -16.73 -7.76
C THR A 176 -12.54 -15.74 -6.69
N GLU A 177 -12.61 -14.43 -7.02
CA GLU A 177 -12.88 -13.33 -6.08
C GLU A 177 -11.94 -13.38 -4.85
N GLN A 178 -10.69 -13.79 -5.09
CA GLN A 178 -9.61 -13.94 -4.12
C GLN A 178 -8.35 -13.32 -4.70
N TYR A 179 -7.72 -12.41 -3.96
CA TYR A 179 -6.65 -11.51 -4.38
C TYR A 179 -5.31 -11.66 -3.60
N PRO A 180 -4.87 -12.87 -3.19
CA PRO A 180 -3.66 -13.04 -2.38
C PRO A 180 -2.36 -12.65 -3.10
N SER A 181 -2.28 -12.87 -4.42
CA SER A 181 -1.16 -12.51 -5.29
C SER A 181 -1.04 -10.99 -5.38
N THR A 182 -2.14 -10.27 -5.67
CA THR A 182 -2.11 -8.79 -5.73
C THR A 182 -1.81 -8.17 -4.36
N ILE A 183 -2.37 -8.68 -3.26
CA ILE A 183 -2.08 -8.17 -1.92
C ILE A 183 -0.59 -8.30 -1.59
N SER A 184 -0.01 -9.48 -1.80
CA SER A 184 1.41 -9.72 -1.53
C SER A 184 2.32 -8.86 -2.40
N PHE A 185 1.94 -8.62 -3.67
CA PHE A 185 2.67 -7.75 -4.58
C PHE A 185 2.70 -6.31 -4.08
N VAL A 186 1.54 -5.75 -3.73
CA VAL A 186 1.43 -4.39 -3.17
C VAL A 186 2.23 -4.28 -1.86
N ASN A 187 2.17 -5.31 -1.00
CA ASN A 187 2.94 -5.32 0.24
C ASN A 187 4.44 -5.37 0.02
N LEU A 188 4.94 -6.22 -0.90
CA LEU A 188 6.36 -6.31 -1.23
C LEU A 188 6.89 -4.99 -1.79
N VAL A 189 6.18 -4.41 -2.75
CA VAL A 189 6.50 -3.08 -3.32
C VAL A 189 6.55 -2.04 -2.22
N ASN A 190 5.58 -2.02 -1.32
CA ASN A 190 5.53 -1.08 -0.21
C ASN A 190 6.73 -1.25 0.74
N THR A 191 7.11 -2.48 1.07
CA THR A 191 8.28 -2.77 1.91
C THR A 191 9.57 -2.29 1.25
N LEU A 192 9.72 -2.50 -0.05
CA LEU A 192 10.89 -2.05 -0.80
C LEU A 192 11.00 -0.52 -0.87
N ILE A 193 9.87 0.17 -1.09
CA ILE A 193 9.82 1.63 -1.14
C ILE A 193 10.12 2.24 0.24
N ALA A 194 9.61 1.64 1.32
CA ALA A 194 9.85 2.12 2.69
C ALA A 194 11.33 2.06 3.08
N GLU A 195 12.07 1.07 2.57
CA GLU A 195 13.52 0.93 2.78
C GLU A 195 14.37 1.68 1.75
N GLU A 196 13.73 2.46 0.87
CA GLU A 196 14.45 3.26 -0.10
C GLU A 196 15.04 4.52 0.53
N ARG A 197 16.36 4.68 0.38
CA ARG A 197 17.10 5.82 0.96
C ARG A 197 17.44 6.86 -0.10
N GLU A 198 17.50 6.45 -1.38
CA GLU A 198 17.76 7.36 -2.49
C GLU A 198 16.46 8.01 -2.97
N VAL A 199 16.18 9.20 -2.44
CA VAL A 199 14.98 9.99 -2.75
C VAL A 199 15.19 10.88 -3.99
N ALA A 200 16.37 10.86 -4.61
CA ALA A 200 16.75 11.77 -5.70
C ALA A 200 15.80 11.68 -6.92
N ASP A 201 15.32 10.48 -7.24
CA ASP A 201 14.40 10.25 -8.34
C ASP A 201 12.92 10.50 -7.98
N ARG A 202 12.61 10.79 -6.70
CA ARG A 202 11.27 11.21 -6.25
C ARG A 202 10.15 10.30 -6.76
N GLY A 203 10.44 9.00 -6.80
CA GLY A 203 9.51 7.95 -7.19
C GLY A 203 9.26 7.78 -8.70
N ARG A 204 9.97 8.44 -9.62
CA ARG A 204 9.73 8.26 -11.07
C ARG A 204 9.96 6.82 -11.53
N ARG A 205 11.00 6.16 -11.01
CA ARG A 205 11.27 4.73 -11.26
C ARG A 205 10.12 3.81 -10.85
N PHE A 206 9.21 4.30 -10.01
CA PHE A 206 8.04 3.55 -9.55
C PHE A 206 6.74 3.95 -10.26
N ILE A 207 6.78 4.87 -11.23
CA ILE A 207 5.55 5.45 -11.81
C ILE A 207 4.63 4.40 -12.43
N GLY A 208 5.18 3.38 -13.10
CA GLY A 208 4.40 2.29 -13.67
C GLY A 208 3.66 1.50 -12.59
N ILE A 209 4.37 1.12 -11.53
CA ILE A 209 3.81 0.38 -10.39
C ILE A 209 2.78 1.21 -9.66
N PHE A 210 3.08 2.50 -9.45
CA PHE A 210 2.16 3.46 -8.86
C PHE A 210 0.84 3.54 -9.64
N ARG A 211 0.89 3.68 -10.97
CA ARG A 211 -0.31 3.73 -11.81
C ARG A 211 -1.07 2.41 -11.80
N PHE A 212 -0.38 1.27 -11.83
CA PHE A 212 -1.04 -0.03 -11.63
C PHE A 212 -1.82 -0.05 -10.31
N ILE A 213 -1.20 0.34 -9.20
CA ILE A 213 -1.85 0.35 -7.89
C ILE A 213 -3.02 1.34 -7.87
N CYS A 214 -2.86 2.53 -8.42
CA CYS A 214 -3.90 3.57 -8.40
C CYS A 214 -5.07 3.25 -9.34
N ASP A 215 -4.78 2.94 -10.60
CA ASP A 215 -5.79 2.83 -11.65
C ASP A 215 -6.42 1.44 -11.69
N HIS A 216 -5.61 0.41 -11.47
CA HIS A 216 -6.04 -0.98 -11.64
C HIS A 216 -6.30 -1.72 -10.36
N VAL A 217 -5.83 -1.26 -9.19
CA VAL A 217 -6.07 -1.93 -7.90
C VAL A 217 -7.00 -1.08 -7.02
N PHE A 218 -6.58 0.11 -6.63
CA PHE A 218 -7.35 0.97 -5.74
C PHE A 218 -8.57 1.57 -6.44
N GLY A 219 -8.44 2.11 -7.65
CA GLY A 219 -9.55 2.74 -8.39
C GLY A 219 -10.84 1.91 -8.39
N PRO A 220 -10.78 0.63 -8.82
CA PRO A 220 -11.93 -0.27 -8.90
C PRO A 220 -12.27 -1.02 -7.59
N PHE A 221 -11.63 -0.73 -6.45
CA PHE A 221 -11.74 -1.58 -5.24
C PHE A 221 -13.17 -1.73 -4.70
N ARG A 222 -14.06 -0.78 -5.00
CA ARG A 222 -15.45 -0.84 -4.56
C ARG A 222 -16.32 -1.67 -5.49
N GLN A 223 -15.97 -1.72 -6.77
CA GLN A 223 -16.72 -2.45 -7.79
C GLN A 223 -16.34 -3.93 -7.87
N ARG A 224 -15.17 -4.33 -7.33
CA ARG A 224 -14.78 -5.74 -7.30
C ARG A 224 -15.58 -6.56 -6.29
N ALA A 225 -15.83 -7.81 -6.65
CA ALA A 225 -16.37 -8.82 -5.76
C ALA A 225 -15.24 -9.41 -4.91
N TYR A 226 -15.54 -9.79 -3.66
CA TYR A 226 -14.58 -10.34 -2.71
C TYR A 226 -15.25 -11.47 -1.94
N THR A 227 -14.65 -12.66 -1.96
CA THR A 227 -15.14 -13.79 -1.16
C THR A 227 -14.93 -13.54 0.34
N ASP A 228 -13.78 -12.96 0.72
CA ASP A 228 -13.47 -12.59 2.10
C ASP A 228 -13.38 -11.05 2.25
N PRO A 229 -14.23 -10.41 3.05
CA PRO A 229 -14.13 -8.99 3.35
C PRO A 229 -12.79 -8.57 3.96
N SER A 230 -12.10 -9.46 4.67
CA SER A 230 -10.77 -9.18 5.25
C SER A 230 -9.76 -8.90 4.15
N GLU A 231 -9.80 -9.70 3.09
CA GLU A 231 -8.92 -9.57 1.94
C GLU A 231 -9.15 -8.24 1.20
N LYS A 232 -10.41 -7.83 1.03
CA LYS A 232 -10.76 -6.48 0.53
C LYS A 232 -10.03 -5.40 1.31
N TRP A 233 -10.10 -5.45 2.64
CA TRP A 233 -9.52 -4.39 3.47
C TRP A 233 -8.00 -4.50 3.59
N GLN A 234 -7.41 -5.69 3.47
CA GLN A 234 -5.96 -5.85 3.31
C GLN A 234 -5.45 -5.19 2.04
N LEU A 235 -6.13 -5.41 0.91
CA LEU A 235 -5.81 -4.77 -0.37
C LEU A 235 -5.91 -3.25 -0.26
N VAL A 236 -7.00 -2.74 0.29
CA VAL A 236 -7.22 -1.30 0.52
C VAL A 236 -6.14 -0.70 1.39
N VAL A 237 -5.80 -1.33 2.52
CA VAL A 237 -4.72 -0.86 3.41
C VAL A 237 -3.38 -0.84 2.68
N GLY A 238 -3.08 -1.85 1.85
CA GLY A 238 -1.88 -1.87 1.00
C GLY A 238 -1.83 -0.68 0.05
N CYS A 239 -2.92 -0.40 -0.67
CA CYS A 239 -3.00 0.74 -1.58
C CYS A 239 -2.89 2.10 -0.85
N LEU A 240 -3.55 2.26 0.30
CA LEU A 240 -3.49 3.51 1.06
C LEU A 240 -2.08 3.78 1.63
N LYS A 241 -1.39 2.74 2.12
CA LYS A 241 0.01 2.86 2.51
C LYS A 241 0.88 3.30 1.33
N HIS A 242 0.63 2.75 0.15
CA HIS A 242 1.36 3.13 -1.06
C HIS A 242 1.18 4.62 -1.38
N LEU A 243 -0.07 5.10 -1.40
CA LEU A 243 -0.41 6.51 -1.61
C LEU A 243 0.26 7.42 -0.56
N GLN A 244 0.17 7.05 0.72
CA GLN A 244 0.79 7.79 1.81
C GLN A 244 2.31 7.90 1.61
N MET A 245 3.00 6.80 1.33
CA MET A 245 4.45 6.82 1.10
C MET A 245 4.83 7.68 -0.10
N MET A 246 4.06 7.64 -1.20
CA MET A 246 4.31 8.50 -2.36
C MET A 246 4.15 10.00 -2.04
N LEU A 247 3.17 10.35 -1.20
CA LEU A 247 3.01 11.71 -0.69
C LEU A 247 4.13 12.12 0.27
N SER A 248 4.65 11.20 1.10
CA SER A 248 5.69 11.49 2.08
C SER A 248 7.10 11.56 1.48
N ILE A 249 7.45 10.65 0.55
CA ILE A 249 8.79 10.53 -0.04
C ILE A 249 9.07 11.69 -1.00
N CYS A 250 8.07 12.15 -1.74
CA CYS A 250 8.26 13.21 -2.71
C CYS A 250 8.05 14.58 -2.04
N SER A 251 9.12 15.37 -1.91
CA SER A 251 8.95 16.82 -1.79
C SER A 251 8.40 17.37 -3.10
N VAL A 252 7.60 18.42 -3.05
CA VAL A 252 7.16 19.17 -4.24
C VAL A 252 8.05 20.41 -4.31
N PHE A 253 8.71 20.65 -5.46
CA PHE A 253 9.35 21.94 -5.71
C PHE A 253 8.52 22.73 -6.73
N GLU A 254 8.56 24.07 -6.63
CA GLU A 254 7.83 24.97 -7.53
C GLU A 254 8.20 24.74 -9.00
N ASP A 255 9.48 24.43 -9.28
CA ASP A 255 9.97 24.15 -10.64
C ASP A 255 9.28 22.94 -11.30
N ASP A 256 8.98 21.88 -10.53
CA ASP A 256 8.27 20.71 -11.07
C ASP A 256 6.82 21.04 -11.43
N ALA A 257 6.18 21.91 -10.64
CA ALA A 257 4.80 22.34 -10.85
C ALA A 257 4.67 23.29 -12.05
N VAL A 258 5.68 24.12 -12.32
CA VAL A 258 5.73 25.03 -13.47
C VAL A 258 5.96 24.27 -14.78
N VAL A 259 6.89 23.30 -14.79
CA VAL A 259 7.16 22.45 -15.97
C VAL A 259 5.90 21.66 -16.35
N ASP A 260 5.20 21.09 -15.38
CA ASP A 260 3.98 20.32 -15.62
C ASP A 260 2.80 21.20 -16.11
N LYS A 261 2.65 22.43 -15.58
CA LYS A 261 1.65 23.40 -16.08
C LYS A 261 1.88 23.72 -17.57
N SER A 262 3.13 23.91 -17.98
CA SER A 262 3.48 24.21 -19.38
C SER A 262 3.20 23.04 -20.34
N GLN A 263 3.28 21.80 -19.87
CA GLN A 263 2.96 20.61 -20.67
C GLN A 263 1.44 20.43 -20.84
N THR A 264 0.64 20.85 -19.86
CA THR A 264 -0.84 20.78 -19.95
C THR A 264 -1.48 21.85 -20.83
N SER A 265 -0.78 22.97 -21.13
CA SER A 265 -1.31 24.06 -21.94
C SER A 265 -1.09 23.90 -23.45
N THR A 266 -0.14 23.07 -23.88
CA THR A 266 0.01 22.68 -25.30
C THR A 266 -0.96 21.56 -25.64
N LEU A 267 -2.12 21.94 -26.17
CA LEU A 267 -3.11 21.03 -26.72
C LEU A 267 -2.48 20.21 -27.87
N GLY A 268 -2.08 18.96 -27.60
CA GLY A 268 -1.87 17.97 -28.66
C GLY A 268 -0.46 17.40 -28.90
N SER A 269 0.51 17.54 -28.00
CA SER A 269 1.76 16.77 -28.09
C SER A 269 1.80 15.63 -27.06
N SER A 270 1.69 14.39 -27.54
CA SER A 270 1.88 13.15 -26.80
C SER A 270 3.36 12.92 -26.44
N SER A 271 3.92 13.73 -25.56
CA SER A 271 5.28 13.56 -25.01
C SER A 271 5.34 14.19 -23.60
N SER A 272 5.75 13.54 -22.51
CA SER A 272 6.41 12.25 -22.30
C SER A 272 5.85 11.62 -21.02
N THR A 273 5.31 10.41 -21.12
CA THR A 273 4.69 9.63 -20.02
C THR A 273 5.67 9.29 -18.86
N ILE A 274 6.93 9.72 -18.97
CA ILE A 274 8.12 9.38 -18.18
C ILE A 274 8.58 10.54 -17.26
N THR A 275 7.99 11.74 -17.37
CA THR A 275 8.36 12.90 -16.53
C THR A 275 7.40 13.18 -15.37
N GLN A 276 6.30 12.42 -15.23
CA GLN A 276 5.28 12.67 -14.20
C GLN A 276 5.67 12.03 -12.87
N LEU A 277 5.68 12.84 -11.81
CA LEU A 277 5.95 12.41 -10.44
C LEU A 277 4.66 11.83 -9.82
N PRO A 278 4.72 10.68 -9.10
CA PRO A 278 3.55 10.08 -8.45
C PRO A 278 2.75 11.06 -7.59
N ILE A 279 3.45 11.92 -6.85
CA ILE A 279 2.84 12.95 -6.01
C ILE A 279 1.96 13.93 -6.79
N LEU A 280 2.37 14.33 -8.00
CA LEU A 280 1.60 15.28 -8.80
C LEU A 280 0.34 14.62 -9.35
N GLU A 281 0.38 13.33 -9.69
CA GLU A 281 -0.82 12.58 -10.08
C GLU A 281 -1.84 12.49 -8.94
N ILE A 282 -1.38 12.22 -7.71
CA ILE A 282 -2.25 12.22 -6.52
C ILE A 282 -2.85 13.62 -6.31
N MET A 283 -2.02 14.67 -6.29
CA MET A 283 -2.50 16.04 -6.05
C MET A 283 -3.51 16.47 -7.12
N LYS A 284 -3.27 16.19 -8.40
CA LYS A 284 -4.21 16.47 -9.50
C LYS A 284 -5.53 15.73 -9.35
N ASP A 285 -5.50 14.47 -8.91
CA ASP A 285 -6.72 13.69 -8.67
C ASP A 285 -7.56 14.33 -7.54
N PHE A 286 -6.92 14.64 -6.42
CA PHE A 286 -7.57 15.28 -5.27
C PHE A 286 -8.11 16.67 -5.58
N MET A 287 -7.31 17.52 -6.23
CA MET A 287 -7.69 18.87 -6.65
C MET A 287 -8.69 18.90 -7.82
N SER A 288 -9.10 17.73 -8.31
CA SER A 288 -10.16 17.57 -9.32
C SER A 288 -11.34 16.73 -8.82
N GLY A 289 -11.30 16.25 -7.57
CA GLY A 289 -12.33 15.36 -7.03
C GLY A 289 -12.51 14.06 -7.82
N LYS A 290 -11.41 13.49 -8.33
CA LYS A 290 -11.40 12.29 -9.19
C LYS A 290 -11.40 10.98 -8.36
N THR A 291 -10.92 9.89 -8.93
CA THR A 291 -11.17 8.53 -8.44
C THR A 291 -10.49 8.26 -7.09
N LEU A 292 -9.24 8.67 -6.92
CA LEU A 292 -8.51 8.46 -5.65
C LEU A 292 -9.18 9.21 -4.52
N TYR A 293 -9.51 10.49 -4.75
CA TYR A 293 -10.28 11.31 -3.82
C TYR A 293 -11.61 10.65 -3.42
N ARG A 294 -12.42 10.27 -4.41
CA ARG A 294 -13.74 9.65 -4.16
C ARG A 294 -13.61 8.35 -3.38
N ASN A 295 -12.57 7.57 -3.64
CA ASN A 295 -12.30 6.32 -2.94
C ASN A 295 -11.89 6.57 -1.48
N VAL A 296 -10.94 7.48 -1.23
CA VAL A 296 -10.54 7.89 0.12
C VAL A 296 -11.73 8.46 0.90
N MET A 297 -12.46 9.41 0.31
CA MET A 297 -13.64 9.99 0.95
C MET A 297 -14.73 8.95 1.19
N SER A 298 -14.92 7.95 0.33
CA SER A 298 -15.92 6.90 0.59
C SER A 298 -15.60 6.02 1.80
N ILE A 299 -14.32 5.85 2.13
CA ILE A 299 -13.90 5.15 3.34
C ILE A 299 -14.24 6.03 4.56
N LEU A 300 -13.91 7.32 4.51
CA LEU A 300 -14.13 8.27 5.60
C LEU A 300 -15.62 8.59 5.83
N LEU A 301 -16.40 8.71 4.76
CA LEU A 301 -17.85 8.96 4.81
C LEU A 301 -18.66 7.80 5.39
N THR A 302 -18.02 6.67 5.70
CA THR A 302 -18.64 5.62 6.53
C THR A 302 -18.95 6.15 7.94
N GLY A 303 -18.18 7.13 8.43
CA GLY A 303 -18.40 7.81 9.70
C GLY A 303 -17.90 7.04 10.93
N VAL A 304 -17.66 7.79 12.01
CA VAL A 304 -17.05 7.29 13.25
C VAL A 304 -17.90 6.23 13.96
N ASN A 305 -19.23 6.40 14.01
CA ASN A 305 -20.13 5.45 14.68
C ASN A 305 -20.13 4.09 13.99
N SER A 306 -20.16 4.08 12.66
CA SER A 306 -20.09 2.85 11.86
C SER A 306 -18.72 2.17 12.02
N LEU A 307 -17.64 2.96 12.11
CA LEU A 307 -16.31 2.43 12.40
C LEU A 307 -16.27 1.74 13.77
N ILE A 308 -16.81 2.35 14.83
CA ILE A 308 -16.89 1.77 16.18
C ILE A 308 -17.63 0.41 16.16
N ILE A 309 -18.78 0.37 15.49
CA ILE A 309 -19.57 -0.86 15.34
C ILE A 309 -18.77 -1.94 14.61
N LYS A 310 -18.14 -1.60 13.48
CA LYS A 310 -17.34 -2.54 12.68
C LYS A 310 -16.10 -3.03 13.43
N ARG A 311 -15.42 -2.14 14.16
CA ARG A 311 -14.22 -2.45 14.95
C ARG A 311 -14.50 -3.48 16.04
N THR A 312 -15.69 -3.43 16.62
CA THR A 312 -16.12 -4.30 17.73
C THR A 312 -16.71 -5.62 17.22
N ASN A 313 -17.48 -5.57 16.12
CA ASN A 313 -18.33 -6.69 15.72
C ASN A 313 -17.82 -7.48 14.51
N GLN A 314 -16.78 -7.01 13.80
CA GLN A 314 -16.29 -7.65 12.57
C GLN A 314 -14.84 -8.08 12.71
N THR A 315 -14.50 -9.26 12.17
CA THR A 315 -13.13 -9.80 12.16
C THR A 315 -12.14 -8.89 11.43
N TYR A 316 -12.61 -8.23 10.37
CA TYR A 316 -11.85 -7.25 9.57
C TYR A 316 -11.91 -5.83 10.15
N GLY A 317 -12.50 -5.63 11.33
CA GLY A 317 -12.69 -4.31 11.96
C GLY A 317 -11.39 -3.53 12.14
N LEU A 318 -10.30 -4.20 12.54
CA LEU A 318 -8.95 -3.63 12.65
C LEU A 318 -8.40 -3.13 11.30
N LEU A 319 -8.74 -3.81 10.20
CA LEU A 319 -8.29 -3.42 8.86
C LEU A 319 -9.02 -2.16 8.39
N ILE A 320 -10.30 -2.01 8.74
CA ILE A 320 -11.07 -0.78 8.45
C ILE A 320 -10.55 0.39 9.29
N GLU A 321 -10.33 0.19 10.58
CA GLU A 321 -9.73 1.20 11.46
C GLU A 321 -8.41 1.72 10.87
N LYS A 322 -7.56 0.79 10.41
CA LYS A 322 -6.31 1.14 9.72
C LYS A 322 -6.52 1.87 8.39
N ALA A 323 -7.51 1.46 7.60
CA ALA A 323 -7.85 2.15 6.36
C ALA A 323 -8.36 3.58 6.60
N VAL A 324 -9.16 3.80 7.66
CA VAL A 324 -9.62 5.14 8.07
C VAL A 324 -8.45 5.99 8.51
N LEU A 325 -7.56 5.47 9.37
CA LEU A 325 -6.37 6.20 9.82
C LEU A 325 -5.52 6.66 8.63
N LEU A 326 -5.15 5.74 7.73
CA LEU A 326 -4.35 6.07 6.54
C LEU A 326 -5.06 7.07 5.63
N SER A 327 -6.38 6.96 5.49
CA SER A 327 -7.18 7.89 4.69
C SER A 327 -7.16 9.31 5.27
N LEU A 328 -7.27 9.46 6.60
CA LEU A 328 -7.17 10.75 7.28
C LEU A 328 -5.75 11.33 7.15
N GLU A 329 -4.72 10.51 7.29
CA GLU A 329 -3.32 10.93 7.12
C GLU A 329 -3.04 11.39 5.68
N ILE A 330 -3.60 10.72 4.67
CA ILE A 330 -3.53 11.16 3.27
C ILE A 330 -4.21 12.52 3.09
N ILE A 331 -5.40 12.75 3.67
CA ILE A 331 -6.08 14.04 3.59
C ILE A 331 -5.21 15.16 4.17
N ILE A 332 -4.58 14.94 5.33
CA ILE A 332 -3.65 15.89 5.94
C ILE A 332 -2.49 16.19 5.00
N LEU A 333 -1.81 15.14 4.48
CA LEU A 333 -0.66 15.30 3.59
C LEU A 333 -1.02 16.07 2.31
N VAL A 334 -2.20 15.83 1.75
CA VAL A 334 -2.68 16.57 0.56
C VAL A 334 -2.99 18.02 0.93
N MET A 335 -3.68 18.28 2.05
CA MET A 335 -3.97 19.65 2.49
C MET A 335 -2.69 20.47 2.76
N GLU A 336 -1.69 19.87 3.38
CA GLU A 336 -0.40 20.53 3.66
C GLU A 336 0.33 20.93 2.37
N LYS A 337 0.26 20.09 1.33
CA LYS A 337 0.90 20.34 0.04
C LYS A 337 0.09 21.23 -0.89
N ASP A 338 -1.24 21.22 -0.74
CA ASP A 338 -2.14 22.11 -1.47
C ASP A 338 -1.80 23.58 -1.23
N PHE A 339 -1.28 23.94 -0.04
CA PHE A 339 -0.83 25.31 0.25
C PHE A 339 0.25 25.81 -0.73
N ILE A 340 1.12 24.92 -1.23
CA ILE A 340 2.20 25.26 -2.16
C ILE A 340 1.69 25.23 -3.61
N LEU A 341 0.84 24.26 -3.94
CA LEU A 341 0.45 23.97 -5.33
C LEU A 341 -0.77 24.75 -5.83
N SER A 342 -1.68 25.15 -4.94
CA SER A 342 -2.98 25.72 -5.33
C SER A 342 -2.86 26.96 -6.20
N ASP A 343 -1.90 27.83 -5.91
CA ASP A 343 -1.75 29.10 -6.61
C ASP A 343 -1.10 28.90 -7.99
N LEU A 344 -0.16 27.97 -8.09
CA LEU A 344 0.51 27.62 -9.33
C LEU A 344 -0.45 26.97 -10.33
N TRP A 345 -1.39 26.15 -9.86
CA TRP A 345 -2.23 25.32 -10.72
C TRP A 345 -3.59 25.92 -11.07
N ARG A 346 -3.96 27.06 -10.46
CA ARG A 346 -5.13 27.81 -10.90
C ARG A 346 -4.95 28.35 -12.34
N PRO A 347 -6.03 28.38 -13.15
CA PRO A 347 -7.40 27.93 -12.84
C PRO A 347 -7.68 26.45 -13.18
N LEU A 348 -6.68 25.67 -13.63
CA LEU A 348 -6.89 24.31 -14.15
C LEU A 348 -7.36 23.32 -13.07
N TYR A 349 -6.89 23.50 -11.84
CA TYR A 349 -7.22 22.65 -10.70
C TYR A 349 -7.83 23.49 -9.57
N GLN A 350 -8.75 22.88 -8.81
CA GLN A 350 -9.38 23.53 -7.66
C GLN A 350 -8.66 23.09 -6.38
N PRO A 351 -8.36 24.01 -5.47
CA PRO A 351 -7.76 23.63 -4.19
C PRO A 351 -8.66 22.66 -3.41
N LEU A 352 -8.05 21.82 -2.56
CA LEU A 352 -8.78 20.76 -1.87
C LEU A 352 -9.88 21.31 -0.96
N ASP A 353 -9.68 22.48 -0.35
CA ASP A 353 -10.70 23.12 0.47
C ASP A 353 -11.97 23.48 -0.32
N VAL A 354 -11.82 23.90 -1.58
CA VAL A 354 -12.95 24.18 -2.47
C VAL A 354 -13.68 22.88 -2.81
N ILE A 355 -12.95 21.80 -3.11
CA ILE A 355 -13.51 20.47 -3.40
C ILE A 355 -14.31 19.94 -2.21
N LEU A 356 -13.74 20.00 -0.99
CA LEU A 356 -14.41 19.57 0.24
C LEU A 356 -15.65 20.41 0.56
N SER A 357 -15.61 21.71 0.25
CA SER A 357 -16.73 22.62 0.50
C SER A 357 -17.92 22.40 -0.43
N GLN A 358 -17.80 21.59 -1.49
CA GLN A 358 -18.92 21.23 -2.37
C GLN A 358 -19.97 20.39 -1.64
N ASP A 359 -19.55 19.60 -0.64
CA ASP A 359 -20.43 18.80 0.21
C ASP A 359 -19.96 18.91 1.66
N HIS A 360 -20.65 19.77 2.38
CA HIS A 360 -20.34 20.12 3.75
C HIS A 360 -20.35 18.92 4.72
N ASN A 361 -21.06 17.84 4.39
CA ASN A 361 -21.06 16.63 5.20
C ASN A 361 -19.66 15.98 5.26
N GLN A 362 -18.84 16.20 4.22
CA GLN A 362 -17.46 15.72 4.18
C GLN A 362 -16.62 16.37 5.28
N ILE A 363 -16.69 17.69 5.41
CA ILE A 363 -15.97 18.43 6.46
C ILE A 363 -16.44 17.97 7.83
N VAL A 364 -17.77 17.89 8.06
CA VAL A 364 -18.32 17.45 9.35
C VAL A 364 -17.83 16.04 9.70
N THR A 365 -17.91 15.09 8.77
CA THR A 365 -17.50 13.70 9.02
C THR A 365 -16.02 13.60 9.39
N LEU A 366 -15.15 14.39 8.75
CA LEU A 366 -13.71 14.42 9.09
C LEU A 366 -13.46 14.90 10.53
N LEU A 367 -14.27 15.86 11.00
CA LEU A 367 -14.19 16.42 12.35
C LEU A 367 -14.82 15.51 13.42
N GLU A 368 -15.83 14.72 13.06
CA GLU A 368 -16.47 13.78 13.99
C GLU A 368 -15.55 12.62 14.41
N TYR A 369 -14.48 12.34 13.66
CA TYR A 369 -13.50 11.33 14.04
C TYR A 369 -12.74 11.62 15.34
N VAL A 370 -12.85 12.84 15.89
CA VAL A 370 -12.40 13.16 17.25
C VAL A 370 -13.05 12.25 18.32
N LYS A 371 -14.24 11.69 18.05
CA LYS A 371 -14.96 10.75 18.94
C LYS A 371 -14.34 9.36 19.04
N TYR A 372 -13.29 9.08 18.27
CA TYR A 372 -12.80 7.71 18.10
C TYR A 372 -11.74 7.31 19.14
N ASP A 373 -12.19 6.79 20.28
CA ASP A 373 -11.30 6.54 21.43
C ASP A 373 -10.41 5.29 21.31
N PHE A 374 -10.72 4.34 20.42
CA PHE A 374 -9.94 3.09 20.30
C PHE A 374 -8.52 3.30 19.73
N GLN A 375 -8.31 4.39 18.99
CA GLN A 375 -7.03 4.72 18.36
C GLN A 375 -6.80 6.24 18.43
N PRO A 376 -6.01 6.74 19.40
CA PRO A 376 -5.77 8.16 19.59
C PRO A 376 -5.21 8.88 18.35
N ARG A 377 -4.51 8.16 17.47
CA ARG A 377 -4.02 8.73 16.20
C ARG A 377 -5.15 9.20 15.29
N ILE A 378 -6.31 8.55 15.30
CA ILE A 378 -7.47 8.98 14.50
C ILE A 378 -8.03 10.29 15.03
N GLN A 379 -8.15 10.44 16.35
CA GLN A 379 -8.55 11.70 16.99
C GLN A 379 -7.56 12.81 16.65
N LEU A 380 -6.26 12.52 16.77
CA LEU A 380 -5.19 13.46 16.42
C LEU A 380 -5.28 13.92 14.95
N CYS A 381 -5.56 13.01 14.01
CA CYS A 381 -5.76 13.39 12.61
C CYS A 381 -6.94 14.34 12.44
N SER A 382 -8.07 14.07 13.11
CA SER A 382 -9.25 14.94 13.09
C SER A 382 -8.95 16.35 13.62
N ILE A 383 -8.20 16.45 14.72
CA ILE A 383 -7.74 17.73 15.30
C ILE A 383 -6.80 18.47 14.35
N LYS A 384 -5.86 17.77 13.71
CA LYS A 384 -4.95 18.36 12.71
C LYS A 384 -5.71 18.91 11.50
N ILE A 385 -6.72 18.18 11.02
CA ILE A 385 -7.59 18.64 9.92
C ILE A 385 -8.31 19.93 10.34
N LEU A 386 -8.89 19.99 11.55
CA LEU A 386 -9.53 21.22 12.05
C LEU A 386 -8.57 22.42 12.08
N LYS A 387 -7.34 22.20 12.56
CA LYS A 387 -6.29 23.22 12.59
C LYS A 387 -5.95 23.75 11.19
N ILE A 388 -5.83 22.87 10.20
CA ILE A 388 -5.56 23.25 8.81
C ILE A 388 -6.75 24.01 8.19
N LEU A 389 -7.98 23.53 8.42
CA LEU A 389 -9.20 24.21 7.96
C LEU A 389 -9.34 25.61 8.57
N ARG A 390 -8.98 25.80 9.83
CA ARG A 390 -8.93 27.12 10.46
C ARG A 390 -7.96 28.05 9.74
N HIS A 391 -6.77 27.56 9.38
CA HIS A 391 -5.80 28.34 8.62
C HIS A 391 -6.36 28.76 7.25
N PHE A 392 -7.03 27.85 6.54
CA PHE A 392 -7.69 28.19 5.27
C PHE A 392 -8.82 29.20 5.42
N PHE A 393 -9.59 29.14 6.51
CA PHE A 393 -10.60 30.16 6.83
C PHE A 393 -9.97 31.54 7.09
N LEU A 394 -8.89 31.60 7.88
CA LEU A 394 -8.18 32.85 8.18
C LEU A 394 -7.50 33.45 6.94
N SER A 395 -7.11 32.62 5.98
CA SER A 395 -6.55 33.05 4.68
C SER A 395 -7.64 33.37 3.64
N GLU A 396 -8.90 33.50 4.04
CA GLU A 396 -10.07 33.78 3.18
C GLU A 396 -10.28 32.76 2.03
N ARG A 397 -9.64 31.59 2.09
CA ARG A 397 -9.80 30.52 1.09
C ARG A 397 -11.14 29.81 1.23
N ILE A 398 -11.58 29.61 2.47
CA ILE A 398 -12.91 29.08 2.80
C ILE A 398 -13.76 30.22 3.34
N ILE A 399 -14.84 30.57 2.64
CA ILE A 399 -15.80 31.57 3.10
C ILE A 399 -16.91 30.87 3.88
N GLY A 400 -17.19 31.34 5.10
CA GLY A 400 -18.36 30.91 5.85
C GLY A 400 -18.25 29.56 6.58
N LEU A 401 -17.04 29.05 6.86
CA LEU A 401 -16.86 27.83 7.68
C LEU A 401 -17.61 27.88 9.04
N PRO A 402 -17.61 28.99 9.81
CA PRO A 402 -18.39 29.07 11.04
C PRO A 402 -19.91 29.04 10.77
N GLN A 403 -20.36 29.77 9.75
CA GLN A 403 -21.78 29.77 9.34
C GLN A 403 -22.21 28.39 8.87
N LEU A 404 -21.28 27.63 8.28
CA LEU A 404 -21.52 26.28 7.83
C LEU A 404 -21.73 25.32 8.98
N LEU A 405 -20.80 25.31 9.95
CA LEU A 405 -20.90 24.45 11.13
C LEU A 405 -22.15 24.80 11.96
N LEU A 406 -22.50 26.08 12.03
CA LEU A 406 -23.72 26.56 12.71
C LEU A 406 -24.99 26.16 11.97
N LYS A 407 -25.01 26.20 10.63
CA LYS A 407 -26.18 25.83 9.81
C LYS A 407 -26.53 24.35 9.89
N THR A 408 -25.55 23.49 10.15
CA THR A 408 -25.74 22.04 10.11
C THR A 408 -26.19 21.44 11.45
N ASN A 409 -26.43 22.25 12.50
CA ASN A 409 -26.73 21.81 13.88
C ASN A 409 -25.67 20.89 14.52
N TYR A 410 -24.54 20.61 13.85
CA TYR A 410 -23.46 19.78 14.39
C TYR A 410 -22.44 20.58 15.20
N ALA A 411 -22.44 21.92 15.14
CA ALA A 411 -21.47 22.75 15.86
C ALA A 411 -21.45 22.50 17.38
N SER A 412 -22.62 22.41 18.02
CA SER A 412 -22.68 22.17 19.47
C SER A 412 -22.14 20.78 19.82
N GLY A 413 -22.53 19.75 19.06
CA GLY A 413 -22.02 18.40 19.25
C GLY A 413 -20.50 18.34 19.07
N LEU A 414 -19.97 18.88 17.97
CA LEU A 414 -18.53 18.92 17.72
C LEU A 414 -17.76 19.63 18.83
N ILE A 415 -18.26 20.76 19.36
CA ILE A 415 -17.60 21.44 20.49
C ILE A 415 -17.55 20.53 21.73
N GLU A 416 -18.66 19.86 22.05
CA GLU A 416 -18.72 18.89 23.16
C GLU A 416 -17.76 17.71 22.93
N ASP A 417 -17.66 17.22 21.69
CA ASP A 417 -16.80 16.09 21.34
C ASP A 417 -15.29 16.43 21.49
N TYR A 418 -14.89 17.62 21.05
CA TYR A 418 -13.52 18.11 21.24
C TYR A 418 -13.22 18.44 22.70
N ALA A 419 -14.21 18.95 23.45
CA ALA A 419 -14.07 19.18 24.89
C ALA A 419 -13.88 17.85 25.65
N ALA A 420 -14.67 16.83 25.33
CA ALA A 420 -14.53 15.49 25.91
C ALA A 420 -13.14 14.88 25.61
N CYS A 421 -12.64 15.03 24.38
CA CYS A 421 -11.29 14.59 24.02
C CYS A 421 -10.20 15.33 24.83
N LEU A 422 -10.39 16.63 25.11
CA LEU A 422 -9.47 17.42 25.92
C LEU A 422 -9.51 17.00 27.40
N GLU A 423 -10.70 16.76 27.94
CA GLU A 423 -10.90 16.27 29.31
C GLU A 423 -10.20 14.93 29.52
N LEU A 424 -10.44 13.94 28.64
CA LEU A 424 -9.79 12.63 28.69
C LEU A 424 -8.26 12.75 28.67
N ARG A 425 -7.71 13.63 27.83
CA ARG A 425 -6.26 13.88 27.79
C ARG A 425 -5.72 14.56 29.04
N SER A 426 -6.50 15.43 29.67
CA SER A 426 -6.11 16.07 30.93
C SER A 426 -5.99 15.05 32.08
N GLU A 427 -6.79 13.97 32.04
CA GLU A 427 -6.77 12.89 33.02
C GLU A 427 -5.56 11.95 32.85
N GLU A 428 -5.03 11.79 31.63
CA GLU A 428 -3.92 10.87 31.33
C GLU A 428 -2.55 11.30 31.89
N CYS A 429 -2.39 12.55 32.36
CA CYS A 429 -1.22 13.06 33.09
C CYS A 429 0.15 12.60 32.53
N GLN A 430 0.43 12.88 31.24
CA GLN A 430 1.68 12.49 30.56
C GLN A 430 2.65 13.67 30.40
N VAL A 431 3.96 13.36 30.41
CA VAL A 431 5.01 14.31 30.02
C VAL A 431 4.90 14.55 28.52
N ILE A 432 4.70 15.80 28.11
CA ILE A 432 4.62 16.19 26.69
C ILE A 432 6.03 16.12 26.11
N GLU A 433 6.37 15.00 25.44
CA GLU A 433 7.66 14.83 24.77
C GLU A 433 7.74 15.62 23.45
N ASP A 434 6.63 15.72 22.71
CA ASP A 434 6.50 16.50 21.48
C ASP A 434 5.16 17.24 21.42
N SER A 435 5.21 18.56 21.65
CA SER A 435 4.03 19.44 21.62
C SER A 435 3.29 19.47 20.28
N SER A 436 3.92 19.03 19.18
CA SER A 436 3.30 18.99 17.84
C SER A 436 2.39 17.78 17.61
N MET A 437 2.52 16.76 18.46
CA MET A 437 1.73 15.52 18.41
C MET A 437 0.76 15.38 19.59
N ASP A 438 0.82 16.31 20.55
CA ASP A 438 -0.10 16.33 21.69
C ASP A 438 -1.47 16.90 21.29
N SER A 439 -2.52 16.11 21.48
CA SER A 439 -3.88 16.52 21.13
C SER A 439 -4.41 17.62 22.04
N GLY A 440 -4.01 17.68 23.31
CA GLY A 440 -4.45 18.75 24.21
C GLY A 440 -3.90 20.11 23.79
N VAL A 441 -2.60 20.18 23.50
CA VAL A 441 -1.93 21.36 22.96
C VAL A 441 -2.56 21.78 21.63
N LEU A 442 -2.80 20.83 20.72
CA LEU A 442 -3.37 21.14 19.41
C LEU A 442 -4.81 21.64 19.50
N ILE A 443 -5.65 21.08 20.39
CA ILE A 443 -7.01 21.56 20.61
C ILE A 443 -6.99 22.99 21.17
N MET A 444 -6.13 23.28 22.16
CA MET A 444 -6.01 24.63 22.72
C MET A 444 -5.48 25.67 21.72
N GLN A 445 -4.79 25.23 20.67
CA GLN A 445 -4.27 26.11 19.62
C GLN A 445 -5.29 26.45 18.55
N VAL A 446 -6.39 25.69 18.42
CA VAL A 446 -7.47 25.86 17.42
C VAL A 446 -8.52 26.81 17.96
#